data_AF-A0A2E6JGC0-F1
#
_entry.id   AF-A0A2E6JGC0-F1
#
_cell.length_a   1.000
_cell.length_b   1.000
_cell.length_c   1.000
_cell.angle_alpha   90.00
_cell.angle_beta   90.00
_cell.angle_gamma   90.00
#
_symmetry.space_group_name_H-M   'P 1'
#
loop_
_entity.id
_entity.type
_entity.pdbx_description
1 polymer ?
#
loop_
_entity_poly.entity_id
_entity_poly.type
_entity_poly.pdbx_seq_one_letter_code
_entity_poly.pdbx_strand_id
1 'polypeptide(L)'
;MPRIDQVKSFTVIFLLFFTELMICQPVNKKVVDPVIKSFLVPGWGQNELGYKSRSKKYIYVEVGILLSLYTSSKYSNEIKRNYIAYAAKHAEVVTKGKDREYWVDIGNYNTLSDYNNEHLRNREVGDLYPQTKKWNWNWDTSANRKYFESRRIYSDKLKLFSTFAVGGLFLNHFVSSIDALYLKRISASKNFSILPYIEKSDMILGYKFELKL
;
A
#
# COMPACT_ATOMS: atom_id res chain seq x y z
N MET A 1 -20.72 36.80 4.49
CA MET A 1 -19.57 36.66 5.42
C MET A 1 -18.81 35.39 5.04
N PRO A 2 -17.71 35.46 4.28
CA PRO A 2 -17.02 34.27 3.78
C PRO A 2 -15.92 33.84 4.77
N ARG A 3 -15.96 32.57 5.19
CA ARG A 3 -14.89 31.94 5.97
C ARG A 3 -13.98 31.18 5.00
N ILE A 4 -12.78 31.72 4.83
CA ILE A 4 -11.61 31.06 4.27
C ILE A 4 -11.18 29.97 5.25
N ASP A 5 -10.85 28.78 4.73
CA ASP A 5 -9.70 27.95 5.12
C ASP A 5 -9.84 26.54 4.53
N GLN A 6 -9.15 26.28 3.42
CA GLN A 6 -7.88 25.52 3.42
C GLN A 6 -8.06 24.04 3.79
N VAL A 7 -8.39 23.21 2.80
CA VAL A 7 -7.89 21.83 2.77
C VAL A 7 -7.05 21.67 1.52
N LYS A 8 -5.75 21.64 1.79
CA LYS A 8 -4.64 21.73 0.84
C LYS A 8 -4.65 20.55 -0.12
N SER A 9 -4.44 20.86 -1.39
CA SER A 9 -4.09 19.92 -2.46
C SER A 9 -2.95 19.01 -2.02
N PHE A 10 -3.23 17.72 -1.86
CA PHE A 10 -2.20 16.71 -1.70
C PHE A 10 -1.92 16.11 -3.09
N THR A 11 -1.02 16.74 -3.84
CA THR A 11 -0.52 16.17 -5.09
C THR A 11 0.93 16.62 -5.32
N VAL A 12 1.79 15.61 -5.50
CA VAL A 12 3.15 15.66 -6.07
C VAL A 12 4.26 16.26 -5.18
N ILE A 13 4.76 15.44 -4.25
CA ILE A 13 6.19 15.47 -3.87
C ILE A 13 6.69 14.03 -3.80
N PHE A 14 6.86 13.39 -4.95
CA PHE A 14 7.67 12.16 -5.08
C PHE A 14 8.69 12.26 -6.23
N LEU A 15 8.65 13.34 -7.02
CA LEU A 15 9.46 13.49 -8.24
C LEU A 15 10.74 14.33 -8.07
N LEU A 16 10.97 14.96 -6.91
CA LEU A 16 12.14 15.83 -6.68
C LEU A 16 13.34 15.12 -6.03
N PHE A 17 13.20 13.85 -5.63
CA PHE A 17 14.34 13.09 -5.09
C PHE A 17 15.29 12.53 -6.18
N PHE A 18 14.95 12.68 -7.47
CA PHE A 18 15.73 12.10 -8.56
C PHE A 18 16.72 13.07 -9.25
N THR A 19 16.71 14.36 -8.93
CA THR A 19 17.54 15.36 -9.64
C THR A 19 18.80 15.81 -8.89
N GLU A 20 19.03 15.39 -7.64
CA GLU A 20 20.19 15.87 -6.86
C GLU A 20 21.43 14.96 -6.88
N LEU A 21 21.45 13.91 -7.70
CA LEU A 21 22.63 13.02 -7.79
C LEU A 21 23.69 13.53 -8.78
N MET A 22 24.06 14.81 -8.70
CA MET A 22 25.19 15.38 -9.46
C MET A 22 26.00 16.40 -8.65
N ILE A 23 26.45 16.00 -7.45
CA ILE A 23 27.61 16.65 -6.82
C ILE A 23 28.58 15.58 -6.36
N CYS A 24 29.63 15.40 -7.16
CA CYS A 24 30.81 14.61 -6.84
C CYS A 24 31.64 15.38 -5.80
N GLN A 25 31.61 14.92 -4.54
CA GLN A 25 32.65 15.23 -3.57
C GLN A 25 33.17 13.91 -2.98
N PRO A 26 34.50 13.70 -2.88
CA PRO A 26 35.07 12.57 -2.17
C PRO A 26 35.06 12.89 -0.67
N VAL A 27 33.85 12.92 -0.10
CA VAL A 27 33.71 12.84 1.36
C VAL A 27 33.94 11.37 1.71
N ASN A 28 34.71 11.12 2.77
CA ASN A 28 34.83 9.82 3.41
C ASN A 28 33.43 9.42 3.93
N LYS A 29 32.58 8.92 3.01
CA LYS A 29 31.15 8.74 3.21
C LYS A 29 31.00 7.56 4.15
N LYS A 30 30.31 7.76 5.27
CA LYS A 30 29.66 6.63 5.96
C LYS A 30 28.72 5.98 4.96
N VAL A 31 29.20 4.93 4.30
CA VAL A 31 28.43 4.18 3.33
C VAL A 31 27.35 3.44 4.11
N VAL A 32 26.11 3.92 4.01
CA VAL A 32 24.95 3.22 4.57
C VAL A 32 24.92 1.81 3.99
N ASP A 33 24.70 0.82 4.85
CA ASP A 33 24.72 -0.59 4.47
C ASP A 33 23.72 -0.86 3.32
N PRO A 34 24.13 -1.61 2.27
CA PRO A 34 23.23 -1.99 1.18
C PRO A 34 21.90 -2.62 1.64
N VAL A 35 21.90 -3.35 2.77
CA VAL A 35 20.70 -3.94 3.36
C VAL A 35 19.72 -2.86 3.82
N ILE A 36 20.22 -1.84 4.53
CA ILE A 36 19.40 -0.72 5.03
C ILE A 36 18.85 0.07 3.85
N LYS A 37 19.67 0.30 2.81
CA LYS A 37 19.21 0.96 1.58
C LYS A 37 18.07 0.20 0.91
N SER A 38 18.19 -1.13 0.80
CA SER A 38 17.13 -1.99 0.23
C SER A 38 15.88 -2.10 1.10
N PHE A 39 15.98 -1.86 2.40
CA PHE A 39 14.84 -1.75 3.30
C PHE A 39 14.08 -0.44 3.13
N LEU A 40 14.80 0.66 2.90
CA LEU A 40 14.20 1.97 2.66
C LEU A 40 13.61 2.07 1.26
N VAL A 41 14.36 1.62 0.26
CA VAL A 41 13.97 1.63 -1.15
C VAL A 41 14.29 0.26 -1.76
N PRO A 42 13.27 -0.55 -2.06
CA PRO A 42 13.47 -1.86 -2.66
C PRO A 42 14.31 -1.78 -3.94
N GLY A 43 15.33 -2.63 -4.06
CA GLY A 43 16.24 -2.64 -5.19
C GLY A 43 17.45 -1.70 -5.09
N TRP A 44 17.56 -0.81 -4.10
CA TRP A 44 18.70 0.11 -3.98
C TRP A 44 20.01 -0.62 -3.66
N GLY A 45 20.03 -1.45 -2.62
CA GLY A 45 21.23 -2.22 -2.24
C GLY A 45 21.66 -3.21 -3.33
N GLN A 46 20.72 -3.82 -4.04
CA GLN A 46 21.01 -4.67 -5.20
C GLN A 46 21.76 -3.89 -6.28
N ASN A 47 21.33 -2.66 -6.57
CA ASN A 47 21.95 -1.83 -7.59
C ASN A 47 23.38 -1.41 -7.19
N GLU A 48 23.58 -1.06 -5.92
CA GLU A 48 24.89 -0.71 -5.38
C GLU A 48 25.88 -1.89 -5.43
N LEU A 49 25.41 -3.10 -5.15
CA LEU A 49 26.20 -4.32 -5.27
C LEU A 49 26.43 -4.77 -6.73
N GLY A 50 25.94 -4.01 -7.73
CA GLY A 50 26.11 -4.28 -9.15
C GLY A 50 25.03 -5.19 -9.78
N TYR A 51 24.06 -5.67 -9.01
CA TYR A 51 23.01 -6.58 -9.46
C TYR A 51 21.79 -5.83 -10.04
N LYS A 52 22.01 -5.10 -11.14
CA LYS A 52 20.99 -4.23 -11.79
C LYS A 52 19.70 -4.96 -12.19
N SER A 53 19.80 -6.22 -12.65
CA SER A 53 18.62 -7.01 -13.05
C SER A 53 17.70 -7.32 -11.86
N ARG A 54 18.27 -7.66 -10.70
CA ARG A 54 17.49 -7.89 -9.47
C ARG A 54 16.89 -6.59 -8.94
N SER A 55 17.66 -5.50 -8.95
CA SER A 55 17.19 -4.17 -8.57
C SER A 55 15.92 -3.76 -9.34
N LYS A 56 15.93 -3.88 -10.67
CA LYS A 56 14.78 -3.53 -11.52
C LYS A 56 13.50 -4.28 -11.14
N LYS A 57 13.59 -5.56 -10.77
CA LYS A 57 12.42 -6.36 -10.38
C LYS A 57 11.75 -5.78 -9.13
N TYR A 58 12.52 -5.47 -8.09
CA TYR A 58 11.99 -4.86 -6.87
C TYR A 58 11.36 -3.49 -7.12
N ILE A 59 11.99 -2.68 -7.98
CA ILE A 59 11.45 -1.36 -8.38
C ILE A 59 10.13 -1.51 -9.13
N TYR A 60 10.02 -2.45 -10.09
CA TYR A 60 8.78 -2.65 -10.83
C TYR A 60 7.64 -3.15 -9.94
N VAL A 61 7.95 -4.06 -9.01
CA VAL A 61 6.98 -4.52 -8.00
C VAL A 61 6.54 -3.36 -7.10
N GLU A 62 7.48 -2.55 -6.63
CA GLU A 62 7.20 -1.38 -5.78
C GLU A 62 6.26 -0.39 -6.47
N VAL A 63 6.58 -0.01 -7.71
CA VAL A 63 5.74 0.88 -8.51
C VAL A 63 4.35 0.27 -8.74
N GLY A 64 4.27 -1.02 -9.03
CA GLY A 64 2.99 -1.73 -9.20
C GLY A 64 2.14 -1.70 -7.93
N ILE A 65 2.73 -1.92 -6.77
CA ILE A 65 2.03 -1.89 -5.47
C ILE A 65 1.55 -0.47 -5.16
N LEU A 66 2.42 0.54 -5.31
CA LEU A 66 2.09 1.95 -5.08
C LEU A 66 0.94 2.41 -5.98
N LEU A 67 1.00 2.07 -7.27
CA LEU A 67 -0.06 2.40 -8.23
C LEU A 67 -1.38 1.71 -7.86
N SER A 68 -1.32 0.43 -7.46
CA SER A 68 -2.48 -0.33 -7.02
C SER A 68 -3.11 0.25 -5.75
N LEU A 69 -2.28 0.70 -4.80
CA LEU A 69 -2.72 1.34 -3.57
C LEU A 69 -3.41 2.69 -3.84
N TYR A 70 -2.80 3.51 -4.70
CA TYR A 70 -3.35 4.82 -5.07
C TYR A 70 -4.69 4.66 -5.79
N THR A 71 -4.73 3.83 -6.84
CA THR A 71 -5.93 3.61 -7.64
C THR A 71 -7.06 3.02 -6.82
N SER A 72 -6.84 1.91 -6.12
CA SER A 72 -7.89 1.28 -5.29
C SER A 72 -8.45 2.21 -4.22
N SER A 73 -7.59 2.98 -3.53
CA SER A 73 -8.01 3.97 -2.55
C SER A 73 -8.85 5.09 -3.17
N LYS A 74 -8.42 5.62 -4.33
CA LYS A 74 -9.13 6.69 -5.02
C LYS A 74 -10.49 6.22 -5.52
N TYR A 75 -10.55 5.07 -6.17
CA TYR A 75 -11.78 4.49 -6.70
C TYR A 75 -12.76 4.11 -5.58
N SER A 76 -12.28 3.51 -4.49
CA SER A 76 -13.11 3.21 -3.32
C SER A 76 -13.83 4.47 -2.81
N ASN A 77 -13.10 5.57 -2.64
CA ASN A 77 -13.66 6.84 -2.18
C ASN A 77 -14.66 7.45 -3.18
N GLU A 78 -14.42 7.32 -4.48
CA GLU A 78 -15.35 7.78 -5.51
C GLU A 78 -16.66 6.99 -5.49
N ILE A 79 -16.56 5.67 -5.46
CA ILE A 79 -17.73 4.78 -5.40
C ILE A 79 -18.51 5.04 -4.11
N LYS A 80 -17.82 5.31 -3.00
CA LYS A 80 -18.42 5.73 -1.74
C LYS A 80 -19.27 6.98 -1.86
N ARG A 81 -18.72 8.05 -2.44
CA ARG A 81 -19.50 9.27 -2.69
C ARG A 81 -20.74 8.99 -3.55
N ASN A 82 -20.56 8.19 -4.59
CA ASN A 82 -21.63 7.89 -5.53
C ASN A 82 -22.76 7.07 -4.91
N TYR A 83 -22.46 6.01 -4.15
CA TYR A 83 -23.52 5.25 -3.49
C TYR A 83 -24.23 6.06 -2.40
N ILE A 84 -23.53 6.96 -1.70
CA ILE A 84 -24.14 7.85 -0.70
C ILE A 84 -25.11 8.83 -1.36
N ALA A 85 -24.69 9.47 -2.46
CA ALA A 85 -25.55 10.36 -3.22
C ALA A 85 -26.75 9.61 -3.82
N TYR A 86 -26.53 8.38 -4.27
CA TYR A 86 -27.59 7.51 -4.78
C TYR A 86 -28.64 7.17 -3.69
N ALA A 87 -28.20 6.79 -2.49
CA ALA A 87 -29.10 6.58 -1.36
C ALA A 87 -29.85 7.86 -0.95
N ALA A 88 -29.20 9.02 -0.98
CA ALA A 88 -29.86 10.29 -0.68
C ALA A 88 -31.03 10.56 -1.64
N LYS A 89 -30.89 10.16 -2.91
CA LYS A 89 -31.93 10.32 -3.94
C LYS A 89 -33.03 9.26 -3.85
N HIS A 90 -32.67 8.00 -3.67
CA HIS A 90 -33.60 6.86 -3.81
C HIS A 90 -34.14 6.33 -2.48
N ALA A 91 -33.54 6.71 -1.36
CA ALA A 91 -33.96 6.32 -0.01
C ALA A 91 -34.23 7.52 0.93
N GLU A 92 -34.16 8.74 0.40
CA GLU A 92 -34.39 10.01 1.10
C GLU A 92 -33.53 10.21 2.38
N VAL A 93 -32.33 9.61 2.41
CA VAL A 93 -31.48 9.63 3.60
C VAL A 93 -30.75 10.96 3.79
N VAL A 94 -30.58 11.35 5.06
CA VAL A 94 -29.70 12.46 5.43
C VAL A 94 -28.25 11.95 5.53
N THR A 95 -27.40 12.38 4.61
CA THR A 95 -26.02 11.87 4.45
C THR A 95 -25.05 12.27 5.57
N LYS A 96 -25.34 13.35 6.31
CA LYS A 96 -24.46 13.87 7.36
C LYS A 96 -24.61 13.10 8.67
N GLY A 97 -23.48 12.91 9.36
CA GLY A 97 -23.43 12.32 10.70
C GLY A 97 -23.88 10.85 10.72
N LYS A 98 -23.48 10.09 9.70
CA LYS A 98 -23.72 8.65 9.57
C LYS A 98 -22.39 7.93 9.62
N ASP A 99 -22.31 6.91 10.45
CA ASP A 99 -21.17 6.01 10.53
C ASP A 99 -21.25 4.94 9.43
N ARG A 100 -20.33 3.98 9.47
CA ARG A 100 -20.28 2.90 8.49
C ARG A 100 -21.46 1.92 8.65
N GLU A 101 -21.86 1.65 9.88
CA GLU A 101 -22.89 0.67 10.23
C GLU A 101 -24.24 1.07 9.65
N TYR A 102 -24.62 2.34 9.78
CA TYR A 102 -25.80 2.87 9.11
C TYR A 102 -25.84 2.57 7.60
N TRP A 103 -24.74 2.77 6.89
CA TRP A 103 -24.69 2.49 5.45
C TRP A 103 -24.78 0.99 5.13
N VAL A 104 -24.36 0.12 6.05
CA VAL A 104 -24.57 -1.33 5.95
C VAL A 104 -26.05 -1.65 6.12
N ASP A 105 -26.68 -1.11 7.16
CA ASP A 105 -28.06 -1.42 7.55
C ASP A 105 -29.08 -0.96 6.51
N ILE A 106 -28.96 0.26 5.99
CA ILE A 106 -29.85 0.70 4.91
C ILE A 106 -29.70 -0.17 3.66
N GLY A 107 -28.56 -0.82 3.47
CA GLY A 107 -28.35 -1.77 2.38
C GLY A 107 -29.13 -3.06 2.56
N ASN A 108 -29.50 -3.42 3.79
CA ASN A 108 -30.14 -4.70 4.14
C ASN A 108 -31.68 -4.60 4.16
N TYR A 109 -32.23 -3.44 4.49
CA TYR A 109 -33.69 -3.25 4.70
C TYR A 109 -34.28 -2.18 3.79
N ASN A 110 -35.52 -2.38 3.32
CA ASN A 110 -36.21 -1.40 2.48
C ASN A 110 -36.59 -0.15 3.27
N THR A 111 -36.99 -0.30 4.54
CA THR A 111 -37.39 0.83 5.40
C THR A 111 -36.77 0.74 6.80
N LEU A 112 -36.70 1.88 7.49
CA LEU A 112 -36.32 1.94 8.91
C LEU A 112 -37.26 1.09 9.78
N SER A 113 -38.55 1.07 9.45
CA SER A 113 -39.54 0.29 10.18
C SER A 113 -39.24 -1.21 10.10
N ASP A 114 -38.85 -1.71 8.92
CA ASP A 114 -38.50 -3.12 8.73
C ASP A 114 -37.31 -3.52 9.63
N TYR A 115 -36.27 -2.68 9.65
CA TYR A 115 -35.09 -2.87 10.50
C TYR A 115 -35.48 -2.88 11.99
N ASN A 116 -36.15 -1.83 12.47
CA ASN A 116 -36.49 -1.73 13.90
C ASN A 116 -37.44 -2.86 14.34
N ASN A 117 -38.41 -3.23 13.50
CA ASN A 117 -39.33 -4.32 13.81
C ASN A 117 -38.61 -5.68 13.91
N GLU A 118 -37.56 -5.91 13.12
CA GLU A 118 -36.74 -7.11 13.23
C GLU A 118 -35.93 -7.15 14.53
N HIS A 119 -35.23 -6.06 14.85
CA HIS A 119 -34.43 -5.97 16.07
C HIS A 119 -35.32 -6.05 17.33
N LEU A 120 -36.54 -5.49 17.29
CA LEU A 120 -37.52 -5.66 18.36
C LEU A 120 -37.95 -7.12 18.57
N ARG A 121 -38.15 -7.89 17.48
CA ARG A 121 -38.44 -9.34 17.57
C ARG A 121 -37.28 -10.11 18.17
N ASN A 122 -36.05 -9.68 17.89
CA ASN A 122 -34.82 -10.28 18.39
C ASN A 122 -34.41 -9.79 19.80
N ARG A 123 -35.15 -8.83 20.38
CA ARG A 123 -34.85 -8.18 21.67
C ARG A 123 -33.55 -7.35 21.67
N GLU A 124 -33.14 -6.87 20.49
CA GLU A 124 -31.97 -6.02 20.25
C GLU A 124 -32.35 -4.53 20.39
N VAL A 125 -32.85 -4.15 21.57
CA VAL A 125 -33.39 -2.80 21.80
C VAL A 125 -32.33 -1.69 21.77
N GLY A 126 -31.05 -2.05 21.97
CA GLY A 126 -29.92 -1.13 21.96
C GLY A 126 -29.52 -0.63 20.57
N ASP A 127 -29.87 -1.38 19.53
CA ASP A 127 -29.42 -1.14 18.15
C ASP A 127 -30.49 -0.42 17.31
N LEU A 128 -31.62 -0.05 17.93
CA LEU A 128 -32.70 0.63 17.24
C LEU A 128 -32.31 2.04 16.81
N TYR A 129 -32.61 2.37 15.56
CA TYR A 129 -32.47 3.73 15.08
C TYR A 129 -33.67 4.60 15.51
N PRO A 130 -33.44 5.86 15.93
CA PRO A 130 -34.53 6.78 16.25
C PRO A 130 -35.40 7.06 15.02
N GLN A 131 -36.72 7.02 15.19
CA GLN A 131 -37.69 7.38 14.14
C GLN A 131 -37.76 8.90 13.91
N THR A 132 -36.66 9.46 13.44
CA THR A 132 -36.50 10.90 13.15
C THR A 132 -36.09 11.08 11.69
N LYS A 133 -36.41 12.24 11.10
CA LYS A 133 -36.00 12.57 9.72
C LYS A 133 -34.48 12.44 9.49
N LYS A 134 -33.67 12.62 10.54
CA LYS A 134 -32.21 12.48 10.45
C LYS A 134 -31.77 11.04 10.19
N TRP A 135 -32.45 10.05 10.77
CA TRP A 135 -32.06 8.63 10.72
C TRP A 135 -32.92 7.80 9.78
N ASN A 136 -34.08 8.31 9.38
CA ASN A 136 -35.02 7.61 8.51
C ASN A 136 -34.42 7.28 7.13
N TRP A 137 -34.86 6.14 6.59
CA TRP A 137 -34.68 5.77 5.18
C TRP A 137 -35.91 5.02 4.68
N ASN A 138 -36.21 5.18 3.41
CA ASN A 138 -37.28 4.46 2.72
C ASN A 138 -36.92 4.31 1.24
N TRP A 139 -36.46 3.13 0.85
CA TRP A 139 -36.11 2.83 -0.54
C TRP A 139 -37.34 2.84 -1.43
N ASP A 140 -37.28 3.59 -2.52
CA ASP A 140 -38.30 3.61 -3.58
C ASP A 140 -38.58 2.22 -4.16
N THR A 141 -37.53 1.42 -4.39
CA THR A 141 -37.62 0.04 -4.86
C THR A 141 -36.53 -0.84 -4.25
N SER A 142 -36.84 -2.13 -4.09
CA SER A 142 -35.84 -3.12 -3.65
C SER A 142 -34.68 -3.30 -4.63
N ALA A 143 -34.89 -3.01 -5.92
CA ALA A 143 -33.85 -3.02 -6.95
C ALA A 143 -32.80 -1.93 -6.70
N ASN A 144 -33.25 -0.71 -6.37
CA ASN A 144 -32.34 0.40 -6.07
C ASN A 144 -31.55 0.14 -4.77
N ARG A 145 -32.18 -0.46 -3.75
CA ARG A 145 -31.47 -0.93 -2.55
C ARG A 145 -30.35 -1.91 -2.90
N LYS A 146 -30.65 -2.95 -3.70
CA LYS A 146 -29.67 -3.96 -4.13
C LYS A 146 -28.54 -3.34 -4.96
N TYR A 147 -28.86 -2.37 -5.82
CA TYR A 147 -27.84 -1.61 -6.55
C TYR A 147 -26.92 -0.88 -5.58
N PHE A 148 -27.46 -0.11 -4.65
CA PHE A 148 -26.69 0.57 -3.61
C PHE A 148 -25.78 -0.40 -2.84
N GLU A 149 -26.35 -1.51 -2.36
CA GLU A 149 -25.63 -2.53 -1.60
C GLU A 149 -24.44 -3.07 -2.38
N SER A 150 -24.65 -3.40 -3.66
CA SER A 150 -23.58 -3.90 -4.54
C SER A 150 -22.43 -2.89 -4.70
N ARG A 151 -22.75 -1.59 -4.83
CA ARG A 151 -21.74 -0.52 -4.95
C ARG A 151 -21.02 -0.29 -3.63
N ARG A 152 -21.72 -0.37 -2.50
CA ARG A 152 -21.12 -0.30 -1.16
C ARG A 152 -20.14 -1.44 -0.93
N ILE A 153 -20.56 -2.68 -1.18
CA ILE A 153 -19.69 -3.87 -1.04
C ILE A 153 -18.47 -3.74 -1.95
N TYR A 154 -18.64 -3.27 -3.19
CA TYR A 154 -17.54 -3.08 -4.12
C TYR A 154 -16.54 -2.02 -3.63
N SER A 155 -17.03 -0.88 -3.12
CA SER A 155 -16.19 0.15 -2.48
C SER A 155 -15.40 -0.42 -1.29
N ASP A 156 -16.05 -1.21 -0.44
CA ASP A 156 -15.42 -1.83 0.73
C ASP A 156 -14.35 -2.84 0.33
N LYS A 157 -14.60 -3.65 -0.72
CA LYS A 157 -13.59 -4.57 -1.29
C LYS A 157 -12.36 -3.83 -1.79
N LEU A 158 -12.53 -2.71 -2.50
CA LEU A 158 -11.40 -1.88 -2.95
C LEU A 158 -10.65 -1.26 -1.77
N LYS A 159 -11.35 -0.83 -0.72
CA LYS A 159 -10.71 -0.31 0.49
C LYS A 159 -9.89 -1.40 1.18
N LEU A 160 -10.44 -2.60 1.31
CA LEU A 160 -9.75 -3.75 1.88
C LEU A 160 -8.50 -4.12 1.07
N PHE A 161 -8.62 -4.15 -0.27
CA PHE A 161 -7.47 -4.37 -1.15
C PHE A 161 -6.37 -3.32 -0.95
N SER A 162 -6.73 -2.04 -0.78
CA SER A 162 -5.73 -0.98 -0.50
C SER A 162 -4.97 -1.24 0.81
N THR A 163 -5.64 -1.79 1.83
CA THR A 163 -5.00 -2.19 3.09
C THR A 163 -4.03 -3.36 2.89
N PHE A 164 -4.42 -4.37 2.10
CA PHE A 164 -3.50 -5.47 1.76
C PHE A 164 -2.30 -4.99 0.92
N ALA A 165 -2.48 -4.01 0.05
CA ALA A 165 -1.39 -3.42 -0.73
C ALA A 165 -0.32 -2.77 0.17
N VAL A 166 -0.71 -2.14 1.29
CA VAL A 166 0.25 -1.64 2.30
C VAL A 166 1.09 -2.78 2.87
N GLY A 167 0.46 -3.92 3.19
CA GLY A 167 1.18 -5.11 3.65
C GLY A 167 2.13 -5.67 2.58
N GLY A 168 1.70 -5.69 1.32
CA GLY A 168 2.54 -6.07 0.18
C GLY A 168 3.75 -5.16 0.01
N LEU A 169 3.59 -3.85 0.23
CA LEU A 169 4.69 -2.88 0.20
C LEU A 169 5.74 -3.22 1.27
N PHE A 170 5.31 -3.41 2.51
CA PHE A 170 6.22 -3.81 3.59
C PHE A 170 6.94 -5.13 3.28
N LEU A 171 6.24 -6.12 2.74
CA LEU A 171 6.82 -7.40 2.33
C LEU A 171 7.90 -7.20 1.25
N ASN A 172 7.64 -6.35 0.25
CA ASN A 172 8.59 -6.04 -0.82
C ASN A 172 9.89 -5.44 -0.26
N HIS A 173 9.77 -4.48 0.67
CA HIS A 173 10.90 -3.89 1.40
C HIS A 173 11.70 -4.93 2.19
N PHE A 174 11.02 -5.79 2.93
CA PHE A 174 11.66 -6.83 3.74
C PHE A 174 12.40 -7.86 2.88
N VAL A 175 11.75 -8.38 1.83
CA VAL A 175 12.35 -9.37 0.91
C VAL A 175 13.53 -8.76 0.15
N SER A 176 13.41 -7.51 -0.32
CA SER A 176 14.51 -6.77 -0.94
C SER A 176 15.72 -6.64 0.01
N SER A 177 15.48 -6.39 1.28
CA SER A 177 16.56 -6.28 2.29
C SER A 177 17.31 -7.59 2.47
N ILE A 178 16.57 -8.70 2.58
CA ILE A 178 17.16 -10.04 2.70
C ILE A 178 17.98 -10.39 1.45
N ASP A 179 17.47 -10.10 0.26
CA ASP A 179 18.22 -10.34 -0.99
C ASP A 179 19.49 -9.49 -1.06
N ALA A 180 19.45 -8.22 -0.64
CA ALA A 180 20.65 -7.38 -0.57
C ALA A 180 21.69 -7.94 0.42
N LEU A 181 21.25 -8.47 1.57
CA LEU A 181 22.13 -9.12 2.55
C LEU A 181 22.78 -10.36 1.94
N TYR A 182 22.00 -11.17 1.23
CA TYR A 182 22.48 -12.36 0.54
C TYR A 182 23.55 -12.02 -0.51
N LEU A 183 23.28 -11.04 -1.38
CA LEU A 183 24.21 -10.60 -2.41
C LEU A 183 25.48 -10.01 -1.81
N LYS A 184 25.36 -9.21 -0.74
CA LYS A 184 26.51 -8.65 -0.02
C LYS A 184 27.45 -9.75 0.47
N ARG A 185 26.90 -10.82 1.07
CA ARG A 185 27.68 -11.96 1.57
C ARG A 185 28.39 -12.72 0.45
N ILE A 186 27.71 -12.94 -0.68
CA ILE A 186 28.32 -13.61 -1.84
C ILE A 186 29.43 -12.77 -2.47
N SER A 187 29.22 -11.46 -2.63
CA SER A 187 30.23 -10.57 -3.16
C SER A 187 31.48 -10.54 -2.29
N ALA A 188 31.33 -10.55 -0.95
CA ALA A 188 32.46 -10.64 -0.03
C ALA A 188 33.24 -11.97 -0.15
N SER A 189 32.56 -13.08 -0.43
CA SER A 189 33.20 -14.40 -0.61
C SER A 189 34.05 -14.50 -1.88
N LYS A 190 33.75 -13.72 -2.93
CA LYS A 190 34.51 -13.77 -4.20
C LYS A 190 35.91 -13.17 -4.13
N ASN A 191 36.28 -12.56 -3.00
CA ASN A 191 37.56 -11.89 -2.81
C ASN A 191 38.70 -12.86 -2.42
N PHE A 192 38.40 -14.15 -2.24
CA PHE A 192 39.39 -15.18 -1.94
C PHE A 192 39.63 -16.06 -3.17
N SER A 193 40.85 -16.05 -3.70
CA SER A 193 41.27 -16.89 -4.83
C SER A 193 42.52 -17.71 -4.50
N ILE A 194 42.52 -18.98 -4.89
CA ILE A 194 43.65 -19.89 -4.79
C ILE A 194 44.24 -20.07 -6.19
N LEU A 195 45.48 -19.65 -6.38
CA LEU A 195 46.17 -19.76 -7.67
C LEU A 195 47.36 -20.73 -7.55
N PRO A 196 47.59 -21.59 -8.56
CA PRO A 196 48.80 -22.41 -8.58
C PRO A 196 50.03 -21.51 -8.75
N TYR A 197 51.03 -21.72 -7.90
CA TYR A 197 52.33 -21.05 -7.97
C TYR A 197 53.37 -22.06 -8.45
N ILE A 198 54.04 -21.74 -9.56
CA ILE A 198 55.08 -22.58 -10.16
C ILE A 198 56.34 -21.74 -10.30
N GLU A 199 57.37 -22.08 -9.53
CA GLU A 199 58.69 -21.45 -9.60
C GLU A 199 59.66 -22.36 -10.37
N LYS A 200 60.05 -21.92 -11.58
CA LYS A 200 60.82 -22.74 -12.52
C LYS A 200 62.30 -22.93 -12.13
N SER A 201 62.86 -22.10 -11.26
CA SER A 201 64.27 -22.19 -10.85
C SER A 201 64.54 -23.38 -9.93
N ASP A 202 63.60 -23.70 -9.04
CA ASP A 202 63.81 -24.63 -7.93
C ASP A 202 62.83 -25.82 -7.92
N MET A 203 62.04 -26.02 -8.98
CA MET A 203 60.94 -27.02 -9.05
C MET A 203 59.97 -26.95 -7.86
N ILE A 204 59.71 -25.76 -7.32
CA ILE A 204 58.79 -25.59 -6.20
C ILE A 204 57.36 -25.47 -6.74
N LEU A 205 56.50 -26.38 -6.27
CA LEU A 205 55.07 -26.39 -6.55
C LEU A 205 54.32 -25.97 -5.29
N GLY A 206 53.52 -24.91 -5.39
CA GLY A 206 52.78 -24.38 -4.25
C GLY A 206 51.43 -23.76 -4.64
N TYR A 207 50.71 -23.31 -3.63
CA TYR A 207 49.48 -22.54 -3.79
C TYR A 207 49.72 -21.13 -3.27
N LYS A 208 49.34 -20.12 -4.06
CA LYS A 208 49.29 -18.72 -3.65
C LYS A 208 47.86 -18.38 -3.24
N PHE A 209 47.71 -17.89 -2.01
CA PHE A 209 46.44 -17.34 -1.53
C PHE A 209 46.43 -15.84 -1.82
N GLU A 210 45.53 -15.40 -2.69
CA GLU A 210 45.29 -13.98 -2.94
C GLU A 210 43.98 -13.56 -2.31
N LEU A 211 44.06 -12.60 -1.39
CA LEU A 211 42.92 -11.91 -0.82
C LEU A 211 42.86 -10.53 -1.47
N LYS A 212 41.86 -10.29 -2.33
CA LYS A 212 41.57 -8.94 -2.82
C LYS A 212 40.78 -8.20 -1.75
N LEU A 213 41.50 -7.44 -0.92
CA LEU A 213 40.92 -6.52 0.07
C LEU A 213 40.12 -5.40 -0.61
#